data_AF-A0A2T1HZE1-F1
#
_entry.id   AF-A0A2T1HZE1-F1
#
_cell.length_a   1.000
_cell.length_b   1.000
_cell.length_c   1.000
_cell.angle_alpha   90.00
_cell.angle_beta   90.00
_cell.angle_gamma   90.00
#
_symmetry.space_group_name_H-M   'P 1'
#
loop_
_entity.id
_entity.type
_entity.pdbx_description
1 polymer ?
#
loop_
_entity_poly.entity_id
_entity_poly.type
_entity_poly.pdbx_seq_one_letter_code
_entity_poly.pdbx_strand_id
1 'polypeptide(L)'
;MIRDGEACVQEAIVNRLLWGRPYVLLGLTMLMWGANAVAGRMAVGQVSPMVLTSGRWVISCVILLIFARRQFIQDWPALKPRWLMLTCMGALGFTAFNALFYEAAHYTGAVNLTIIQGAIPVLVLIGARITFGVPISPMQVVGMVVTVVGVLVLASRGSLDELLALRFNIGDLWMIVACVFYAFYTLGLRQRPNVSGIGLFTFMAGVAFLTSLPLLGLEAWRGQIQWPTTKGWLVTAYVGIAPSLLAQIFFMRGVQLIGPGRAGLFVNLVPVFGAFLAVLILGEPFGLSSAAALALVLGGIFIAERLGKR
;
A
#
# COMPACT_ATOMS: atom_id res chain seq x y z
N MET A 1 -25.20 -30.34 -22.00
CA MET A 1 -26.14 -29.38 -21.38
C MET A 1 -26.33 -29.58 -19.86
N ILE A 2 -25.87 -30.68 -19.23
CA ILE A 2 -25.94 -30.88 -17.75
C ILE A 2 -24.61 -30.54 -17.03
N ARG A 3 -23.46 -30.53 -17.74
CA ARG A 3 -22.15 -30.19 -17.15
C ARG A 3 -21.91 -28.70 -16.88
N ASP A 4 -22.65 -27.81 -17.52
CA ASP A 4 -22.45 -26.35 -17.38
C ASP A 4 -23.18 -25.76 -16.16
N GLY A 5 -24.21 -26.44 -15.65
CA GLY A 5 -24.98 -26.00 -14.48
C GLY A 5 -24.28 -26.27 -13.15
N GLU A 6 -23.57 -27.40 -13.03
CA GLU A 6 -22.79 -27.73 -11.82
C GLU A 6 -21.59 -26.80 -11.65
N ALA A 7 -20.89 -26.45 -12.73
CA ALA A 7 -19.78 -25.49 -12.68
C ALA A 7 -20.22 -24.09 -12.20
N CYS A 8 -21.38 -23.61 -12.66
CA CYS A 8 -21.93 -22.31 -12.26
C CYS A 8 -22.39 -22.29 -10.79
N VAL A 9 -23.00 -23.38 -10.30
CA VAL A 9 -23.40 -23.51 -8.89
C VAL A 9 -22.17 -23.69 -8.00
N GLN A 10 -21.17 -24.48 -8.42
CA GLN A 10 -19.92 -24.66 -7.72
C GLN A 10 -19.14 -23.34 -7.64
N GLU A 11 -19.04 -22.57 -8.73
CA GLU A 11 -18.42 -21.24 -8.74
C GLU A 11 -19.18 -20.25 -7.87
N ALA A 12 -20.52 -20.23 -7.89
CA ALA A 12 -21.31 -19.36 -7.03
C ALA A 12 -21.19 -19.71 -5.55
N ILE A 13 -21.12 -21.00 -5.20
CA ILE A 13 -20.93 -21.51 -3.84
C ILE A 13 -19.49 -21.25 -3.36
N VAL A 14 -18.49 -21.54 -4.19
CA VAL A 14 -17.06 -21.28 -3.91
C VAL A 14 -16.81 -19.78 -3.78
N ASN A 15 -17.39 -18.94 -4.63
CA ASN A 15 -17.33 -17.49 -4.49
C ASN A 15 -18.00 -17.02 -3.19
N ARG A 16 -19.15 -17.59 -2.79
CA ARG A 16 -19.76 -17.31 -1.48
C ARG A 16 -18.91 -17.77 -0.30
N LEU A 17 -18.24 -18.91 -0.42
CA LEU A 17 -17.36 -19.50 0.60
C LEU A 17 -16.09 -18.67 0.79
N LEU A 18 -15.45 -18.23 -0.29
CA LEU A 18 -14.27 -17.36 -0.23
C LEU A 18 -14.64 -15.96 0.29
N TRP A 19 -15.79 -15.41 -0.11
CA TRP A 19 -16.25 -14.10 0.35
C TRP A 19 -16.66 -14.02 1.83
N GLY A 20 -16.84 -15.18 2.47
CA GLY A 20 -17.09 -15.34 3.90
C GLY A 20 -15.84 -15.68 4.71
N ARG A 21 -14.67 -15.87 4.08
CA ARG A 21 -13.42 -16.28 4.75
C ARG A 21 -12.45 -15.10 4.90
N PRO A 22 -12.56 -14.32 6.00
CA PRO A 22 -11.78 -13.08 6.16
C PRO A 22 -10.26 -13.32 6.12
N TYR A 23 -9.78 -14.43 6.67
CA TYR A 23 -8.35 -14.75 6.70
C TYR A 23 -7.77 -15.03 5.31
N VAL A 24 -8.53 -15.66 4.42
CA VAL A 24 -8.12 -15.90 3.03
C VAL A 24 -8.08 -14.59 2.27
N LEU A 25 -9.14 -13.77 2.39
CA LEU A 25 -9.22 -12.46 1.74
C LEU A 25 -8.06 -11.56 2.17
N LEU A 26 -7.80 -11.46 3.48
CA LEU A 26 -6.71 -10.64 4.00
C LEU A 26 -5.34 -11.20 3.59
N GLY A 27 -5.13 -12.52 3.63
CA GLY A 27 -3.89 -13.14 3.15
C GLY A 27 -3.60 -12.80 1.69
N LEU A 28 -4.61 -12.89 0.82
CA LEU A 28 -4.50 -12.51 -0.60
C LEU A 28 -4.24 -11.00 -0.76
N THR A 29 -4.89 -10.14 0.02
CA THR A 29 -4.59 -8.70 0.03
C THR A 29 -3.11 -8.46 0.30
N MET A 30 -2.56 -9.06 1.35
CA MET A 30 -1.16 -8.81 1.74
C MET A 30 -0.18 -9.35 0.70
N LEU A 31 -0.51 -10.48 0.08
CA LEU A 31 0.26 -11.04 -1.02
C LEU A 31 0.26 -10.08 -2.23
N MET A 32 -0.90 -9.53 -2.60
CA MET A 32 -1.02 -8.58 -3.72
C MET A 32 -0.30 -7.26 -3.42
N TRP A 33 -0.41 -6.71 -2.21
CA TRP A 33 0.33 -5.52 -1.82
C TRP A 33 1.84 -5.77 -1.72
N GLY A 34 2.28 -6.92 -1.22
CA GLY A 34 3.70 -7.31 -1.24
C GLY A 34 4.23 -7.44 -2.68
N ALA A 35 3.45 -8.09 -3.56
CA ALA A 35 3.77 -8.22 -4.97
C ALA A 35 3.79 -6.88 -5.73
N ASN A 36 3.12 -5.84 -5.23
CA ASN A 36 3.20 -4.49 -5.80
C ASN A 36 4.63 -3.93 -5.78
N ALA A 37 5.43 -4.23 -4.76
CA ALA A 37 6.84 -3.83 -4.70
C ALA A 37 7.66 -4.49 -5.82
N VAL A 38 7.43 -5.79 -6.03
CA VAL A 38 8.05 -6.57 -7.11
C VAL A 38 7.64 -6.01 -8.47
N ALA A 39 6.34 -5.77 -8.68
CA ALA A 39 5.83 -5.18 -9.91
C ALA A 39 6.41 -3.78 -10.17
N GLY A 40 6.55 -2.95 -9.13
CA GLY A 40 7.21 -1.65 -9.21
C GLY A 40 8.65 -1.74 -9.71
N ARG A 41 9.42 -2.72 -9.22
CA ARG A 41 10.78 -2.98 -9.74
C ARG A 41 10.79 -3.54 -11.15
N MET A 42 9.85 -4.41 -11.50
CA MET A 42 9.69 -4.92 -12.87
C MET A 42 9.30 -3.84 -13.87
N ALA A 43 8.72 -2.73 -13.41
CA ALA A 43 8.33 -1.58 -14.22
C ALA A 43 9.51 -0.70 -14.62
N VAL A 44 10.62 -0.73 -13.85
CA VAL A 44 11.80 0.09 -14.11
C VAL A 44 12.35 -0.23 -15.50
N GLY A 45 12.52 0.82 -16.31
CA GLY A 45 12.94 0.69 -17.71
C GLY A 45 11.87 0.12 -18.64
N GLN A 46 10.63 -0.07 -18.18
CA GLN A 46 9.49 -0.50 -18.99
C GLN A 46 8.39 0.55 -19.09
N VAL A 47 8.22 1.38 -18.07
CA VAL A 47 7.24 2.47 -18.00
C VAL A 47 7.72 3.49 -16.95
N SER A 48 7.53 4.78 -17.20
CA SER A 48 7.91 5.83 -16.23
C SER A 48 6.97 5.85 -15.02
N PRO A 49 7.46 6.27 -13.84
CA PRO A 49 6.72 6.12 -12.58
C PRO A 49 5.41 6.92 -12.55
N MET A 50 5.34 8.11 -13.16
CA MET A 50 4.09 8.89 -13.21
C MET A 50 3.09 8.32 -14.22
N VAL A 51 3.56 7.73 -15.33
CA VAL A 51 2.72 6.97 -16.26
C VAL A 51 2.13 5.74 -15.57
N LEU A 52 2.93 4.98 -14.82
CA LEU A 52 2.46 3.81 -14.07
C LEU A 52 1.44 4.21 -12.99
N THR A 53 1.74 5.28 -12.24
CA THR A 53 0.83 5.82 -11.21
C THR A 53 -0.49 6.28 -11.82
N SER A 54 -0.46 6.98 -12.94
CA SER A 54 -1.69 7.43 -13.60
C SER A 54 -2.46 6.27 -14.21
N GLY A 55 -1.76 5.36 -14.91
CA GLY A 55 -2.34 4.18 -15.56
C GLY A 55 -3.08 3.27 -14.58
N ARG A 56 -2.51 3.00 -13.39
CA ARG A 56 -3.20 2.18 -12.38
C ARG A 56 -4.51 2.81 -11.89
N TRP A 57 -4.54 4.13 -11.74
CA TRP A 57 -5.74 4.84 -11.29
C TRP A 57 -6.78 4.98 -12.41
N VAL A 58 -6.36 5.16 -13.67
CA VAL A 58 -7.25 5.07 -14.84
C VAL A 58 -7.98 3.73 -14.85
N ILE A 59 -7.24 2.62 -14.76
CA ILE A 59 -7.81 1.27 -14.75
C ILE A 59 -8.80 1.12 -13.59
N SER A 60 -8.39 1.57 -12.40
CA SER A 60 -9.23 1.52 -11.21
C SER A 60 -10.53 2.31 -11.39
N CYS A 61 -10.43 3.55 -11.88
CA CYS A 61 -11.58 4.42 -12.13
C CYS A 61 -12.52 3.83 -13.19
N VAL A 62 -12.02 3.30 -14.31
CA VAL A 62 -12.86 2.70 -15.35
C VAL A 62 -13.69 1.56 -14.78
N ILE A 63 -13.06 0.65 -14.05
CA ILE A 63 -13.75 -0.50 -13.45
C ILE A 63 -14.75 -0.03 -12.37
N LEU A 64 -14.35 0.89 -11.49
CA LEU A 64 -15.24 1.42 -10.43
C LEU A 64 -16.42 2.21 -11.01
N LEU A 65 -16.25 2.91 -12.13
CA LEU A 65 -17.35 3.59 -12.82
C LEU A 65 -18.35 2.59 -13.38
N ILE A 66 -17.92 1.40 -13.81
CA ILE A 66 -18.83 0.35 -14.30
C ILE A 66 -19.58 -0.29 -13.14
N PHE A 67 -18.88 -0.69 -12.07
CA PHE A 67 -19.46 -1.53 -11.01
C PHE A 67 -19.97 -0.77 -9.78
N ALA A 68 -19.40 0.40 -9.48
CA ALA A 68 -19.68 1.16 -8.25
C ALA A 68 -20.37 2.50 -8.50
N ARG A 69 -20.69 2.87 -9.75
CA ARG A 69 -21.36 4.15 -10.08
C ARG A 69 -22.65 4.37 -9.28
N ARG A 70 -23.52 3.36 -9.20
CA ARG A 70 -24.79 3.49 -8.47
C ARG A 70 -24.56 3.78 -6.99
N GLN A 71 -23.64 3.05 -6.36
CA GLN A 71 -23.29 3.25 -4.96
C GLN A 71 -22.62 4.61 -4.71
N PHE A 72 -21.72 5.01 -5.61
CA PHE A 72 -21.06 6.31 -5.53
C PHE A 72 -22.06 7.48 -5.62
N ILE A 73 -23.04 7.41 -6.52
CA ILE A 73 -24.10 8.43 -6.62
C ILE A 73 -24.92 8.51 -5.32
N GLN A 74 -25.21 7.37 -4.70
CA GLN A 74 -25.91 7.32 -3.41
C GLN A 74 -25.09 7.92 -2.26
N ASP A 75 -23.78 7.69 -2.25
CA ASP A 75 -22.87 8.18 -1.20
C ASP A 75 -22.44 9.65 -1.42
N TRP A 76 -22.58 10.18 -2.65
CA TRP A 76 -22.14 11.52 -3.03
C TRP A 76 -22.64 12.66 -2.11
N PRO A 77 -23.92 12.71 -1.68
CA PRO A 77 -24.40 13.75 -0.77
C PRO A 77 -23.65 13.78 0.57
N ALA A 78 -23.15 12.64 1.06
CA ALA A 78 -22.37 12.55 2.28
C ALA A 78 -20.85 12.79 2.06
N LEU A 79 -20.35 12.51 0.85
CA LEU A 79 -18.97 12.80 0.46
C LEU A 79 -18.74 14.30 0.21
N LYS A 80 -19.69 14.96 -0.47
CA LYS A 80 -19.58 16.35 -0.93
C LYS A 80 -19.20 17.34 0.19
N PRO A 81 -19.77 17.31 1.41
CA PRO A 81 -19.42 18.28 2.46
C PRO A 81 -17.97 18.16 2.94
N ARG A 82 -17.36 16.97 2.81
CA ARG A 82 -15.97 16.69 3.25
C ARG A 82 -14.99 16.55 2.09
N TRP A 83 -15.36 17.04 0.91
CA TRP A 83 -14.60 16.84 -0.32
C TRP A 83 -13.13 17.27 -0.18
N LEU A 84 -12.84 18.40 0.48
CA LEU A 84 -11.46 18.87 0.64
C LEU A 84 -10.59 17.90 1.45
N MET A 85 -11.10 17.43 2.60
CA MET A 85 -10.42 16.43 3.42
C MET A 85 -10.20 15.14 2.63
N LEU A 86 -11.23 14.68 1.92
CA LEU A 86 -11.16 13.46 1.11
C LEU A 86 -10.19 13.61 -0.08
N THR A 87 -10.13 14.80 -0.68
CA THR A 87 -9.16 15.13 -1.73
C THR A 87 -7.74 15.09 -1.18
N CYS A 88 -7.48 15.70 -0.01
CA CYS A 88 -6.17 15.59 0.64
C CYS A 88 -5.81 14.13 0.95
N MET A 89 -6.75 13.34 1.46
CA MET A 89 -6.53 11.93 1.76
C MET A 89 -6.22 11.10 0.50
N GLY A 90 -6.96 11.31 -0.59
CA GLY A 90 -6.69 10.64 -1.88
C GLY A 90 -5.38 11.09 -2.51
N ALA A 91 -5.12 12.40 -2.54
CA ALA A 91 -3.89 12.95 -3.09
C ALA A 91 -2.65 12.44 -2.35
N LEU A 92 -2.65 12.44 -1.01
CA LEU A 92 -1.49 12.00 -0.23
C LEU A 92 -1.38 10.47 -0.18
N GLY A 93 -2.44 9.79 0.24
CA GLY A 93 -2.40 8.35 0.48
C GLY A 93 -2.34 7.52 -0.78
N PHE A 94 -2.90 8.01 -1.89
CA PHE A 94 -3.01 7.24 -3.13
C PHE A 94 -2.07 7.81 -4.20
N THR A 95 -2.13 9.10 -4.56
CA THR A 95 -1.22 9.62 -5.58
C THR A 95 0.21 9.75 -5.08
N ALA A 96 0.46 10.58 -4.06
CA ALA A 96 1.80 10.92 -3.61
C ALA A 96 2.55 9.69 -3.07
N PHE A 97 1.86 8.84 -2.30
CA PHE A 97 2.39 7.55 -1.90
C PHE A 97 2.84 6.70 -3.09
N ASN A 98 1.98 6.47 -4.09
CA ASN A 98 2.34 5.61 -5.23
C ASN A 98 3.39 6.25 -6.14
N ALA A 99 3.32 7.57 -6.35
CA ALA A 99 4.31 8.31 -7.12
C ALA A 99 5.70 8.15 -6.49
N LEU A 100 5.83 8.39 -5.19
CA LEU A 100 7.09 8.21 -4.47
C LEU A 100 7.50 6.74 -4.35
N PHE A 101 6.56 5.82 -4.20
CA PHE A 101 6.83 4.39 -4.17
C PHE A 101 7.48 3.91 -5.48
N TYR A 102 6.89 4.31 -6.62
CA TYR A 102 7.43 3.93 -7.92
C TYR A 102 8.69 4.69 -8.28
N GLU A 103 8.82 5.97 -7.89
CA GLU A 103 10.08 6.70 -8.01
C GLU A 103 11.18 6.03 -7.18
N ALA A 104 10.90 5.67 -5.91
CA ALA A 104 11.82 4.94 -5.04
C ALA A 104 12.26 3.62 -5.67
N ALA A 105 11.34 2.93 -6.35
CA ALA A 105 11.64 1.71 -7.06
C ALA A 105 12.67 1.91 -8.18
N HIS A 106 13.01 3.11 -8.66
CA HIS A 106 14.14 3.28 -9.58
C HIS A 106 15.52 3.23 -8.88
N TYR A 107 15.58 3.52 -7.59
CA TYR A 107 16.85 3.68 -6.85
C TYR A 107 17.11 2.59 -5.81
N THR A 108 16.07 1.89 -5.33
CA THR A 108 16.19 0.83 -4.33
C THR A 108 15.51 -0.48 -4.76
N GLY A 109 15.76 -1.57 -4.05
CA GLY A 109 15.20 -2.91 -4.35
C GLY A 109 13.80 -3.11 -3.78
N ALA A 110 13.07 -4.10 -4.31
CA ALA A 110 11.73 -4.47 -3.82
C ALA A 110 11.77 -4.98 -2.37
N VAL A 111 12.84 -5.68 -1.97
CA VAL A 111 13.09 -6.07 -0.57
C VAL A 111 13.15 -4.82 0.32
N ASN A 112 13.84 -3.76 -0.11
CA ASN A 112 13.95 -2.55 0.69
C ASN A 112 12.62 -1.80 0.79
N LEU A 113 11.94 -1.60 -0.34
CA LEU A 113 10.65 -0.92 -0.39
C LEU A 113 9.65 -1.51 0.59
N THR A 114 9.54 -2.84 0.62
CA THR A 114 8.53 -3.52 1.42
C THR A 114 8.89 -3.55 2.91
N ILE A 115 10.17 -3.70 3.28
CA ILE A 115 10.59 -3.64 4.69
C ILE A 115 10.38 -2.23 5.25
N ILE A 116 10.73 -1.18 4.50
CA ILE A 116 10.49 0.21 4.90
C ILE A 116 8.99 0.48 5.06
N GLN A 117 8.15 -0.08 4.18
CA GLN A 117 6.69 -0.01 4.30
C GLN A 117 6.16 -0.57 5.63
N GLY A 118 6.86 -1.54 6.21
CA GLY A 118 6.55 -2.07 7.54
C GLY A 118 6.62 -1.01 8.66
N ALA A 119 7.23 0.15 8.44
CA ALA A 119 7.26 1.24 9.41
C ALA A 119 5.95 2.07 9.47
N ILE A 120 5.02 1.88 8.53
CA ILE A 120 3.75 2.64 8.49
C ILE A 120 2.97 2.59 9.82
N PRO A 121 2.77 1.44 10.50
CA PRO A 121 2.04 1.39 11.76
C PRO A 121 2.65 2.29 12.85
N VAL A 122 3.99 2.36 12.91
CA VAL A 122 4.71 3.24 13.83
C VAL A 122 4.47 4.71 13.50
N LEU A 123 4.53 5.08 12.22
CA LEU A 123 4.22 6.44 11.78
C LEU A 123 2.76 6.83 12.08
N VAL A 124 1.83 5.89 11.95
CA VAL A 124 0.42 6.07 12.33
C VAL A 124 0.28 6.28 13.83
N LEU A 125 0.98 5.51 14.68
CA LEU A 125 0.96 5.71 16.14
C LEU A 125 1.49 7.10 16.53
N ILE A 126 2.63 7.50 15.97
CA ILE A 126 3.22 8.83 16.21
C ILE A 126 2.23 9.92 15.77
N GLY A 127 1.72 9.82 14.55
CA GLY A 127 0.77 10.80 14.04
C GLY A 127 -0.53 10.83 14.82
N ALA A 128 -1.02 9.70 15.35
CA ALA A 128 -2.21 9.66 16.21
C ALA A 128 -2.00 10.38 17.55
N ARG A 129 -0.80 10.29 18.14
CA ARG A 129 -0.43 11.04 19.35
C ARG A 129 -0.37 12.54 19.10
N ILE A 130 0.17 12.96 17.94
CA ILE A 130 0.32 14.37 17.57
C ILE A 130 -1.04 14.99 17.21
N THR A 131 -1.83 14.30 16.39
CA THR A 131 -3.09 14.84 15.83
C THR A 131 -4.29 14.67 16.74
N PHE A 132 -4.36 13.56 17.48
CA PHE A 132 -5.54 13.22 18.29
C PHE A 132 -5.23 13.12 19.79
N GLY A 133 -3.99 13.38 20.21
CA GLY A 133 -3.61 13.30 21.62
C GLY A 133 -3.70 11.89 22.21
N VAL A 134 -3.76 10.84 21.39
CA VAL A 134 -3.87 9.45 21.87
C VAL A 134 -2.60 9.10 22.65
N PRO A 135 -2.69 8.70 23.94
CA PRO A 135 -1.51 8.37 24.73
C PRO A 135 -0.78 7.16 24.14
N ILE A 136 0.55 7.19 24.24
CA ILE A 136 1.43 6.11 23.79
C ILE A 136 1.97 5.41 25.03
N SER A 137 1.79 4.09 25.13
CA SER A 137 2.34 3.31 26.23
C SER A 137 3.86 3.12 26.12
N PRO A 138 4.58 2.88 27.23
CA PRO A 138 6.02 2.63 27.17
C PRO A 138 6.41 1.47 26.23
N MET A 139 5.61 0.41 26.17
CA MET A 139 5.85 -0.70 25.24
C MET A 139 5.62 -0.29 23.78
N GLN A 140 4.67 0.60 23.49
CA GLN A 140 4.58 1.20 22.15
C GLN A 140 5.85 1.98 21.81
N VAL A 141 6.41 2.75 22.76
CA VAL A 141 7.70 3.46 22.54
C VAL A 141 8.83 2.49 22.22
N VAL A 142 8.98 1.41 23.00
CA VAL A 142 9.98 0.37 22.73
C VAL A 142 9.79 -0.22 21.34
N GLY A 143 8.56 -0.61 20.98
CA GLY A 143 8.26 -1.16 19.67
C GLY A 143 8.60 -0.19 18.53
N MET A 144 8.27 1.09 18.68
CA MET A 144 8.62 2.14 17.71
C MET A 144 10.13 2.28 17.54
N VAL A 145 10.88 2.31 18.65
CA VAL A 145 12.36 2.40 18.61
C VAL A 145 12.95 1.18 17.89
N VAL A 146 12.48 -0.03 18.21
CA VAL A 146 12.96 -1.27 17.58
C VAL A 146 12.67 -1.27 16.07
N THR A 147 11.48 -0.82 15.64
CA THR A 147 11.15 -0.69 14.23
C THR A 147 12.03 0.35 13.51
N VAL A 148 12.28 1.51 14.13
CA VAL A 148 13.18 2.53 13.58
C VAL A 148 14.60 1.99 13.43
N VAL A 149 15.11 1.28 14.42
CA VAL A 149 16.42 0.61 14.33
C VAL A 149 16.43 -0.41 13.19
N GLY A 150 15.36 -1.17 12.99
CA GLY A 150 15.24 -2.08 11.85
C GLY A 150 15.35 -1.38 10.49
N VAL A 151 14.70 -0.22 10.33
CA VAL A 151 14.81 0.60 9.11
C VAL A 151 16.22 1.16 8.94
N LEU A 152 16.89 1.59 10.01
CA LEU A 152 18.27 2.08 9.95
C LEU A 152 19.29 0.97 9.62
N VAL A 153 19.10 -0.24 10.13
CA VAL A 153 19.91 -1.42 9.79
C VAL A 153 19.77 -1.75 8.30
N LEU A 154 18.56 -1.63 7.76
CA LEU A 154 18.33 -1.82 6.32
C LEU A 154 19.03 -0.74 5.49
N ALA A 155 18.84 0.53 5.85
CA ALA A 155 19.38 1.67 5.12
C ALA A 155 20.92 1.70 5.10
N SER A 156 21.55 1.24 6.17
CA SER A 156 23.01 1.09 6.28
C SER A 156 23.56 -0.16 5.60
N ARG A 157 22.70 -1.03 5.05
CA ARG A 157 23.08 -2.36 4.50
C ARG A 157 23.83 -3.24 5.50
N GLY A 158 23.76 -2.95 6.80
CA GLY A 158 24.53 -3.61 7.86
C GLY A 158 25.96 -3.08 8.07
N SER A 159 26.35 -1.98 7.41
CA SER A 159 27.66 -1.33 7.60
C SER A 159 27.55 -0.11 8.51
N LEU A 160 28.33 -0.09 9.59
CA LEU A 160 28.44 1.07 10.48
C LEU A 160 29.04 2.30 9.77
N ASP A 161 29.94 2.07 8.82
CA ASP A 161 30.60 3.15 8.07
C ASP A 161 29.62 3.90 7.16
N GLU A 162 28.69 3.19 6.52
CA GLU A 162 27.63 3.81 5.69
C GLU A 162 26.67 4.65 6.55
N LEU A 163 26.39 4.19 7.77
CA LEU A 163 25.54 4.90 8.73
C LEU A 163 26.21 6.18 9.25
N LEU A 164 27.50 6.11 9.59
CA LEU A 164 28.30 7.26 10.04
C LEU A 164 28.55 8.28 8.92
N ALA A 165 28.69 7.80 7.68
CA ALA A 165 28.85 8.65 6.50
C ALA A 165 27.52 9.25 5.99
N LEU A 166 26.37 8.89 6.59
CA LEU A 166 25.02 9.31 6.19
C LEU A 166 24.73 9.09 4.69
N ARG A 167 25.34 8.07 4.08
CA ARG A 167 25.19 7.76 2.65
C ARG A 167 23.92 6.95 2.41
N PHE A 168 22.77 7.58 2.65
CA PHE A 168 21.49 6.93 2.46
C PHE A 168 21.12 6.83 0.97
N ASN A 169 20.49 5.72 0.60
CA ASN A 169 19.90 5.58 -0.72
C ASN A 169 18.70 6.53 -0.84
N ILE A 170 18.70 7.37 -1.88
CA ILE A 170 17.62 8.33 -2.14
C ILE A 170 16.25 7.63 -2.30
N GLY A 171 16.22 6.40 -2.83
CA GLY A 171 15.01 5.60 -2.93
C GLY A 171 14.42 5.21 -1.58
N ASP A 172 15.28 4.87 -0.61
CA ASP A 172 14.82 4.55 0.74
C ASP A 172 14.21 5.81 1.41
N LEU A 173 14.81 6.98 1.18
CA LEU A 173 14.26 8.26 1.65
C LEU A 173 12.90 8.56 1.01
N TRP A 174 12.76 8.41 -0.31
CA TRP A 174 11.47 8.56 -0.99
C TRP A 174 10.41 7.62 -0.43
N MET A 175 10.78 6.38 -0.14
CA MET A 175 9.87 5.41 0.45
C MET A 175 9.46 5.78 1.88
N ILE A 176 10.36 6.33 2.71
CA ILE A 176 10.01 6.85 4.05
C ILE A 176 8.99 7.99 3.93
N VAL A 177 9.22 8.95 3.02
CA VAL A 177 8.28 10.06 2.78
C VAL A 177 6.92 9.52 2.27
N ALA A 178 6.93 8.51 1.40
CA ALA A 178 5.71 7.83 0.99
C ALA A 178 4.96 7.25 2.20
N CYS A 179 5.66 6.54 3.10
CA CYS A 179 5.06 5.97 4.31
C CYS A 179 4.43 7.04 5.21
N VAL A 180 5.03 8.22 5.30
CA VAL A 180 4.45 9.37 6.01
C VAL A 180 3.13 9.81 5.39
N PHE A 181 3.06 9.97 4.06
CA PHE A 181 1.81 10.32 3.37
C PHE A 181 0.72 9.24 3.55
N TYR A 182 1.11 7.97 3.53
CA TYR A 182 0.17 6.88 3.78
C TYR A 182 -0.34 6.87 5.24
N ALA A 183 0.53 7.19 6.20
CA ALA A 183 0.15 7.34 7.60
C ALA A 183 -0.85 8.49 7.78
N PHE A 184 -0.63 9.65 7.14
CA PHE A 184 -1.60 10.75 7.12
C PHE A 184 -2.96 10.33 6.57
N TYR A 185 -2.98 9.59 5.45
CA TYR A 185 -4.21 9.02 4.91
C TYR A 185 -4.92 8.10 5.93
N THR A 186 -4.16 7.23 6.60
CA THR A 186 -4.71 6.28 7.58
C THR A 186 -5.29 7.01 8.80
N LEU A 187 -4.65 8.10 9.25
CA LEU A 187 -5.18 8.97 10.31
C LEU A 187 -6.47 9.67 9.89
N GLY A 188 -6.51 10.18 8.65
CA GLY A 188 -7.70 10.81 8.07
C GLY A 188 -8.90 9.86 8.01
N LEU A 189 -8.69 8.55 7.85
CA LEU A 189 -9.78 7.56 7.86
C LEU A 189 -10.57 7.55 9.17
N ARG A 190 -9.99 7.99 10.29
CA ARG A 190 -10.71 8.13 11.57
C ARG A 190 -11.84 9.16 11.49
N GLN A 191 -11.73 10.13 10.60
CA GLN A 191 -12.71 11.20 10.37
C GLN A 191 -13.50 11.00 9.07
N ARG A 192 -13.47 9.81 8.45
CA ARG A 192 -14.22 9.56 7.21
C ARG A 192 -15.74 9.73 7.43
N PRO A 193 -16.50 10.21 6.42
CA PRO A 193 -17.95 10.26 6.51
C PRO A 193 -18.55 8.84 6.58
N ASN A 194 -19.79 8.74 7.09
CA ASN A 194 -20.51 7.47 7.16
C ASN A 194 -21.08 7.10 5.78
N VAL A 195 -20.23 6.50 4.95
CA VAL A 195 -20.54 6.07 3.58
C VAL A 195 -20.06 4.63 3.37
N SER A 196 -20.49 4.00 2.28
CA SER A 196 -19.97 2.70 1.93
C SER A 196 -18.46 2.76 1.66
N GLY A 197 -17.74 1.69 2.02
CA GLY A 197 -16.29 1.61 1.76
C GLY A 197 -15.95 1.76 0.27
N ILE A 198 -16.77 1.17 -0.60
CA ILE A 198 -16.60 1.23 -2.06
C ILE A 198 -16.88 2.63 -2.62
N GLY A 199 -17.85 3.38 -2.06
CA GLY A 199 -18.11 4.76 -2.45
C GLY A 199 -16.97 5.69 -2.06
N LEU A 200 -16.45 5.56 -0.83
CA LEU A 200 -15.26 6.27 -0.39
C LEU A 200 -14.04 5.95 -1.27
N PHE A 201 -13.81 4.67 -1.54
CA PHE A 201 -12.69 4.24 -2.40
C PHE A 201 -12.83 4.77 -3.82
N THR A 202 -14.03 4.75 -4.40
CA THR A 202 -14.32 5.34 -5.73
C THR A 202 -13.98 6.83 -5.78
N PHE A 203 -14.40 7.60 -4.77
CA PHE A 203 -14.04 9.02 -4.67
C PHE A 203 -12.52 9.20 -4.64
N MET A 204 -11.83 8.46 -3.78
CA MET A 204 -10.38 8.59 -3.58
C MET A 204 -9.58 8.13 -4.80
N ALA A 205 -10.02 7.09 -5.50
CA ALA A 205 -9.42 6.66 -6.76
C ALA A 205 -9.58 7.74 -7.85
N GLY A 206 -10.76 8.37 -7.93
CA GLY A 206 -11.02 9.49 -8.82
C GLY A 206 -10.12 10.70 -8.53
N VAL A 207 -10.01 11.07 -7.25
CA VAL A 207 -9.04 12.09 -6.81
C VAL A 207 -7.63 11.67 -7.22
N ALA A 208 -7.24 10.43 -6.95
CA ALA A 208 -5.89 9.96 -7.18
C ALA A 208 -5.49 10.01 -8.65
N PHE A 209 -6.43 9.69 -9.54
CA PHE A 209 -6.28 9.89 -10.98
C PHE A 209 -6.12 11.38 -11.32
N LEU A 210 -7.03 12.25 -10.86
CA LEU A 210 -6.97 13.67 -11.17
C LEU A 210 -5.69 14.33 -10.66
N THR A 211 -5.23 14.00 -9.46
CA THR A 211 -4.02 14.55 -8.87
C THR A 211 -2.74 13.91 -9.39
N SER A 212 -2.81 12.77 -10.10
CA SER A 212 -1.64 12.23 -10.80
C SER A 212 -1.37 12.94 -12.13
N LEU A 213 -2.37 13.57 -12.75
CA LEU A 213 -2.21 14.25 -14.04
C LEU A 213 -1.19 15.40 -14.01
N PRO A 214 -1.14 16.29 -12.99
CA PRO A 214 -0.09 17.30 -12.91
C PRO A 214 1.31 16.70 -12.77
N LEU A 215 1.46 15.58 -12.04
CA LEU A 215 2.74 14.89 -11.90
C LEU A 215 3.18 14.26 -13.23
N LEU A 216 2.25 13.65 -13.95
CA LEU A 216 2.48 13.15 -15.30
C LEU A 216 2.84 14.28 -16.27
N GLY A 217 2.16 15.42 -16.19
CA GLY A 217 2.48 16.62 -16.97
C GLY A 217 3.87 17.18 -16.66
N LEU A 218 4.29 17.15 -15.40
CA LEU A 218 5.65 17.54 -14.99
C LEU A 218 6.70 16.57 -15.53
N GLU A 219 6.44 15.26 -15.47
CA GLU A 219 7.30 14.23 -16.07
C GLU A 219 7.40 14.42 -17.60
N ALA A 220 6.29 14.77 -18.26
CA ALA A 220 6.23 15.10 -19.69
C ALA A 220 7.08 16.32 -20.03
N TRP A 221 6.90 17.40 -19.26
CA TRP A 221 7.60 18.67 -19.47
C TRP A 221 9.12 18.53 -19.30
N ARG A 222 9.57 17.63 -18.41
CA ARG A 222 10.99 17.29 -18.23
C ARG A 222 11.55 16.36 -19.31
N GLY A 223 10.71 15.87 -20.23
CA GLY A 223 11.11 14.88 -21.24
C GLY A 223 11.45 13.51 -20.63
N GLN A 224 10.92 13.20 -19.45
CA GLN A 224 11.21 11.98 -18.70
C GLN A 224 10.14 10.89 -18.88
N ILE A 225 9.10 11.15 -19.69
CA ILE A 225 8.08 10.15 -19.98
C ILE A 225 8.70 8.97 -20.72
N GLN A 226 8.44 7.80 -20.16
CA GLN A 226 8.66 6.52 -20.83
C GLN A 226 7.30 5.83 -20.95
N TRP A 227 6.78 5.80 -22.18
CA TRP A 227 5.56 5.07 -22.48
C TRP A 227 5.74 3.57 -22.25
N PRO A 228 4.68 2.84 -21.83
CA PRO A 228 4.81 1.44 -21.48
C PRO A 228 5.19 0.58 -22.69
N THR A 229 6.22 -0.25 -22.53
CA THR A 229 6.50 -1.37 -23.45
C THR A 229 5.39 -2.43 -23.33
N THR A 230 5.45 -3.52 -24.10
CA THR A 230 4.54 -4.67 -23.90
C THR A 230 4.57 -5.18 -22.46
N LYS A 231 5.77 -5.29 -21.86
CA LYS A 231 5.92 -5.66 -20.46
C LYS A 231 5.40 -4.56 -19.53
N GLY A 232 5.66 -3.28 -19.84
CA GLY A 232 5.15 -2.14 -19.10
C GLY A 232 3.62 -2.12 -19.02
N TRP A 233 2.93 -2.44 -20.12
CA TRP A 233 1.47 -2.56 -20.15
C TRP A 233 0.96 -3.71 -19.29
N LEU A 234 1.61 -4.88 -19.33
CA LEU A 234 1.26 -6.02 -18.47
C LEU A 234 1.43 -5.68 -16.99
N VAL A 235 2.53 -5.01 -16.63
CA VAL A 235 2.78 -4.55 -15.26
C VAL A 235 1.73 -3.51 -14.85
N THR A 236 1.41 -2.55 -15.71
CA THR A 236 0.39 -1.52 -15.44
C THR A 236 -1.00 -2.15 -15.25
N ALA A 237 -1.37 -3.12 -16.09
CA ALA A 237 -2.61 -3.87 -15.95
C ALA A 237 -2.66 -4.66 -14.63
N TYR A 238 -1.58 -5.38 -14.32
CA TYR A 238 -1.45 -6.10 -13.06
C TYR A 238 -1.62 -5.17 -11.86
N VAL A 239 -0.85 -4.08 -11.79
CA VAL A 239 -0.89 -3.10 -10.69
C VAL A 239 -2.27 -2.44 -10.59
N GLY A 240 -2.87 -2.07 -11.73
CA GLY A 240 -4.20 -1.46 -11.79
C GLY A 240 -5.32 -2.37 -11.30
N ILE A 241 -5.22 -3.68 -11.52
CA ILE A 241 -6.28 -4.63 -11.16
C ILE A 241 -6.03 -5.27 -9.80
N ALA A 242 -4.86 -5.88 -9.59
CA ALA A 242 -4.60 -6.70 -8.41
C ALA A 242 -4.39 -5.85 -7.14
N PRO A 243 -3.27 -5.13 -6.96
CA PRO A 243 -3.04 -4.38 -5.73
C PRO A 243 -3.91 -3.12 -5.59
N SER A 244 -4.36 -2.49 -6.69
CA SER A 244 -5.22 -1.29 -6.59
C SER A 244 -6.67 -1.62 -6.26
N LEU A 245 -7.28 -2.57 -6.97
CA LEU A 245 -8.72 -2.83 -6.88
C LEU A 245 -9.02 -4.07 -6.05
N LEU A 246 -8.57 -5.25 -6.50
CA LEU A 246 -8.95 -6.52 -5.88
C LEU A 246 -8.48 -6.59 -4.42
N ALA A 247 -7.21 -6.27 -4.17
CA ALA A 247 -6.65 -6.24 -2.83
C ALA A 247 -7.42 -5.29 -1.92
N GLN A 248 -7.85 -4.13 -2.44
CA GLN A 248 -8.59 -3.14 -1.67
C GLN A 248 -10.01 -3.61 -1.34
N ILE A 249 -10.70 -4.24 -2.30
CA ILE A 249 -12.02 -4.83 -2.08
C ILE A 249 -11.93 -5.96 -1.06
N PHE A 250 -10.95 -6.86 -1.19
CA PHE A 250 -10.72 -7.97 -0.25
C PHE A 250 -10.40 -7.44 1.15
N PHE A 251 -9.58 -6.39 1.25
CA PHE A 251 -9.25 -5.76 2.52
C PHE A 251 -10.49 -5.15 3.18
N MET A 252 -11.27 -4.37 2.44
CA MET A 252 -12.51 -3.78 2.94
C MET A 252 -13.48 -4.85 3.42
N ARG A 253 -13.63 -5.96 2.68
CA ARG A 253 -14.47 -7.08 3.08
C ARG A 253 -13.93 -7.79 4.32
N GLY A 254 -12.62 -8.02 4.41
CA GLY A 254 -11.98 -8.59 5.60
C GLY A 254 -12.20 -7.73 6.84
N VAL A 255 -12.01 -6.41 6.71
CA VAL A 255 -12.29 -5.43 7.78
C VAL A 255 -13.76 -5.46 8.22
N GLN A 256 -14.71 -5.58 7.28
CA GLN A 256 -16.13 -5.71 7.61
C GLN A 256 -16.44 -6.99 8.40
N LEU A 257 -15.75 -8.10 8.10
CA LEU A 257 -16.03 -9.41 8.69
C LEU A 257 -15.42 -9.59 10.08
N ILE A 258 -14.21 -9.08 10.34
CA ILE A 258 -13.49 -9.30 11.62
C ILE A 258 -13.11 -8.02 12.35
N GLY A 259 -13.53 -6.87 11.83
CA GLY A 259 -13.24 -5.55 12.38
C GLY A 259 -11.85 -5.03 11.99
N PRO A 260 -11.66 -3.69 12.04
CA PRO A 260 -10.42 -3.03 11.62
C PRO A 260 -9.22 -3.39 12.51
N GLY A 261 -9.45 -3.66 13.80
CA GLY A 261 -8.36 -4.02 14.72
C GLY A 261 -7.68 -5.34 14.37
N ARG A 262 -8.45 -6.39 14.07
CA ARG A 262 -7.89 -7.70 13.68
C ARG A 262 -7.37 -7.69 12.25
N ALA A 263 -8.09 -7.07 11.33
CA ALA A 263 -7.67 -6.95 9.93
C ALA A 263 -6.38 -6.12 9.78
N GLY A 264 -6.19 -5.09 10.61
CA GLY A 264 -4.98 -4.28 10.62
C GLY A 264 -3.70 -5.07 10.92
N LEU A 265 -3.78 -6.09 11.79
CA LEU A 265 -2.62 -6.94 12.11
C LEU A 265 -2.10 -7.72 10.89
N PHE A 266 -2.95 -8.00 9.90
CA PHE A 266 -2.53 -8.69 8.68
C PHE A 266 -1.59 -7.83 7.84
N VAL A 267 -1.67 -6.50 7.93
CA VAL A 267 -0.81 -5.58 7.16
C VAL A 267 0.68 -5.83 7.44
N ASN A 268 1.02 -6.38 8.60
CA ASN A 268 2.38 -6.77 8.95
C ASN A 268 2.92 -7.94 8.11
N LEU A 269 2.07 -8.65 7.36
CA LEU A 269 2.49 -9.69 6.41
C LEU A 269 2.96 -9.12 5.07
N VAL A 270 2.64 -7.86 4.74
CA VAL A 270 3.08 -7.20 3.51
C VAL A 270 4.61 -7.22 3.37
N PRO A 271 5.42 -6.76 4.35
CA PRO A 271 6.88 -6.84 4.27
C PRO A 271 7.41 -8.27 4.13
N VAL A 272 6.74 -9.26 4.73
CA VAL A 272 7.13 -10.67 4.62
C VAL A 272 6.91 -11.19 3.20
N PHE A 273 5.70 -11.02 2.66
CA PHE A 273 5.38 -11.47 1.31
C PHE A 273 6.13 -10.68 0.25
N GLY A 274 6.29 -9.37 0.42
CA GLY A 274 7.05 -8.54 -0.51
C GLY A 274 8.52 -8.98 -0.57
N ALA A 275 9.17 -9.21 0.57
CA ALA A 275 10.57 -9.62 0.60
C ALA A 275 10.72 -11.03 0.01
N PHE A 276 9.84 -11.96 0.39
CA PHE A 276 9.83 -13.31 -0.15
C PHE A 276 9.65 -13.32 -1.69
N LEU A 277 8.67 -12.57 -2.20
CA LEU A 277 8.41 -12.49 -3.64
C LEU A 277 9.53 -11.76 -4.40
N ALA A 278 10.17 -10.77 -3.80
CA ALA A 278 11.31 -10.08 -4.41
C ALA A 278 12.49 -11.05 -4.61
N VAL A 279 12.78 -11.90 -3.61
CA VAL A 279 13.81 -12.94 -3.75
C VAL A 279 13.40 -13.98 -4.78
N LEU A 280 12.16 -14.48 -4.71
CA LEU A 280 11.69 -15.56 -5.56
C LEU A 280 11.57 -15.17 -7.04
N ILE A 281 11.05 -13.96 -7.32
CA ILE A 281 10.69 -13.53 -8.69
C ILE A 281 11.82 -12.71 -9.33
N LEU A 282 12.47 -11.82 -8.56
CA LEU A 282 13.52 -10.94 -9.10
C LEU A 282 14.93 -11.46 -8.83
N GLY A 283 15.08 -12.49 -8.00
CA GLY A 283 16.40 -12.94 -7.56
C GLY A 283 17.15 -11.88 -6.74
N GLU A 284 16.43 -10.96 -6.09
CA GLU A 284 17.08 -9.92 -5.28
C GLU A 284 17.86 -10.55 -4.12
N PRO A 285 19.08 -10.05 -3.81
CA PRO A 285 19.87 -10.59 -2.73
C PRO A 285 19.18 -10.34 -1.39
N PHE A 286 19.06 -11.41 -0.59
CA PHE A 286 18.52 -11.33 0.77
C PHE A 286 19.63 -11.64 1.78
N GLY A 287 20.39 -10.61 2.13
CA GLY A 287 21.48 -10.70 3.08
C GLY A 287 21.02 -10.74 4.54
N LEU A 288 21.98 -10.97 5.44
CA LEU A 288 21.75 -10.95 6.89
C LEU A 288 21.22 -9.61 7.38
N SER A 289 21.64 -8.50 6.77
CA SER A 289 21.15 -7.15 7.11
C SER A 289 19.66 -6.99 6.79
N SER A 290 19.20 -7.44 5.62
CA SER A 290 17.78 -7.44 5.26
C SER A 290 16.94 -8.36 6.15
N ALA A 291 17.48 -9.54 6.50
CA ALA A 291 16.83 -10.46 7.43
C ALA A 291 16.70 -9.85 8.84
N ALA A 292 17.78 -9.27 9.36
CA ALA A 292 17.79 -8.59 10.66
C ALA A 292 16.84 -7.39 10.67
N ALA A 293 16.85 -6.57 9.62
CA ALA A 293 15.94 -5.45 9.47
C ALA A 293 14.47 -5.88 9.47
N LEU A 294 14.12 -6.90 8.68
CA LEU A 294 12.76 -7.45 8.65
C LEU A 294 12.34 -7.97 10.03
N ALA A 295 13.22 -8.71 10.71
CA ALA A 295 12.95 -9.22 12.06
C ALA A 295 12.76 -8.10 13.08
N LEU A 296 13.59 -7.05 13.04
CA LEU A 296 13.46 -5.87 13.91
C LEU A 296 12.19 -5.09 13.62
N VAL A 297 11.86 -4.83 12.35
CA VAL A 297 10.64 -4.12 11.97
C VAL A 297 9.41 -4.87 12.48
N LEU A 298 9.30 -6.17 12.19
CA LEU A 298 8.17 -6.99 12.64
C LEU A 298 8.13 -7.18 14.15
N GLY A 299 9.27 -7.38 14.79
CA GLY A 299 9.39 -7.51 16.24
C GLY A 299 8.97 -6.23 16.97
N GLY A 300 9.39 -5.06 16.47
CA GLY A 300 8.99 -3.76 16.99
C GLY A 300 7.48 -3.52 16.87
N ILE A 301 6.89 -3.85 15.72
CA ILE A 301 5.43 -3.77 15.54
C ILE A 301 4.71 -4.71 16.51
N PHE A 302 5.18 -5.94 16.64
CA PHE A 302 4.59 -6.92 17.57
C PHE A 302 4.62 -6.42 19.02
N ILE A 303 5.74 -5.84 19.46
CA ILE A 303 5.85 -5.24 20.80
C ILE A 303 4.82 -4.11 20.96
N ALA A 304 4.75 -3.19 19.99
CA ALA A 304 3.84 -2.05 20.06
C ALA A 304 2.36 -2.45 20.05
N GLU A 305 1.98 -3.42 19.22
CA GLU A 305 0.58 -3.81 19.02
C GLU A 305 0.06 -4.78 20.08
N ARG A 306 0.90 -5.69 20.60
CA ARG A 306 0.47 -6.76 21.52
C ARG A 306 0.78 -6.44 22.98
N LEU A 307 1.95 -5.87 23.26
CA LEU A 307 2.37 -5.57 24.63
C LEU A 307 1.97 -4.15 25.05
N GLY A 308 1.83 -3.24 24.09
CA GLY A 308 1.51 -1.84 24.36
C GLY A 308 0.04 -1.47 24.44
N LYS A 309 -0.89 -2.39 24.14
CA LYS A 309 -2.33 -2.21 24.40
C LYS A 309 -2.76 -2.66 25.81
N ARG A 310 -1.82 -3.11 26.63
CA ARG A 310 -2.00 -3.39 28.06
C ARG A 310 -1.65 -2.13 28.86
#